data_AF-A0A9X6AIT7-F1
#
_entry.id   AF-A0A9X6AIT7-F1
#
_cell.length_a   1.000
_cell.length_b   1.000
_cell.length_c   1.000
_cell.angle_alpha   90.00
_cell.angle_beta   90.00
_cell.angle_gamma   90.00
#
_symmetry.space_group_name_H-M   'P 1'
#
loop_
_entity.id
_entity.type
_entity.pdbx_description
1 polymer ?
#
loop_
_entity_poly.entity_id
_entity_poly.type
_entity_poly.pdbx_seq_one_letter_code
_entity_poly.pdbx_strand_id
1 'polypeptide(L)' 'MPHPYVLLSAAVSLDGFLDDTGPDRLLLSGPADFDRVDEVRASSDAILIGAGTIRADNPRLLVNS' A
#
# COMPACT_ATOMS: atom_id res chain seq x y z
N MET A 1 17.53 21.84 4.27
CA MET A 1 16.75 21.37 3.11
C MET A 1 15.33 21.11 3.59
N PRO A 2 14.28 21.43 2.82
CA PRO A 2 12.93 21.02 3.18
C PRO A 2 12.86 19.48 3.20
N HIS A 3 12.18 18.92 4.19
CA HIS A 3 11.86 17.49 4.22
C HIS A 3 10.58 17.26 3.41
N PRO A 4 10.46 16.12 2.69
CA PRO A 4 9.21 15.79 2.01
C PRO A 4 8.07 15.62 3.03
N TYR A 5 6.85 15.97 2.64
CA TYR A 5 5.66 15.57 3.40
C TYR A 5 5.46 14.05 3.24
N VAL A 6 5.25 13.35 4.34
CA VAL A 6 5.13 11.88 4.35
C VAL A 6 3.75 11.50 4.82
N LEU A 7 3.01 10.82 3.94
CA LEU A 7 1.76 10.16 4.27
C LEU A 7 1.99 8.65 4.38
N LEU A 8 1.59 8.06 5.51
CA LEU A 8 1.57 6.61 5.70
C LEU A 8 0.17 6.08 5.38
N SER A 9 0.09 5.11 4.47
CA SER A 9 -1.14 4.38 4.17
C SER A 9 -0.96 2.90 4.49
N ALA A 10 -1.87 2.33 5.29
CA ALA A 10 -1.87 0.92 5.65
C ALA A 10 -3.31 0.41 5.77
N ALA A 11 -3.57 -0.80 5.29
CA ALA A 11 -4.80 -1.54 5.55
C ALA A 11 -4.59 -2.42 6.78
N VAL A 12 -5.48 -2.36 7.76
CA VAL A 12 -5.37 -3.10 9.02
C VAL A 12 -6.69 -3.82 9.29
N SER A 13 -6.62 -5.05 9.76
CA SER A 13 -7.79 -5.83 10.19
C SER A 13 -8.39 -5.24 11.47
N LEU A 14 -9.61 -5.66 11.82
CA LEU A 14 -10.27 -5.17 13.03
C LEU A 14 -9.47 -5.47 14.31
N ASP A 15 -8.71 -6.56 14.31
CA ASP A 15 -7.85 -7.03 15.41
C ASP A 15 -6.40 -6.51 15.33
N GLY A 16 -6.09 -5.61 14.38
CA GLY A 16 -4.83 -4.86 14.39
C GLY A 16 -3.68 -5.46 13.57
N PHE A 17 -3.96 -6.42 12.68
CA PHE A 17 -2.95 -7.07 11.84
C PHE A 17 -2.95 -6.51 10.42
N LEU A 18 -1.78 -6.51 9.78
CA LEU A 18 -1.56 -6.02 8.43
C LEU A 18 -1.63 -7.12 7.37
N ASP A 19 -1.38 -8.36 7.77
CA ASP A 19 -1.21 -9.52 6.90
C ASP A 19 -1.53 -10.81 7.67
N ASP A 20 -1.60 -11.94 6.97
CA ASP A 20 -1.67 -13.27 7.58
C ASP A 20 -0.28 -13.96 7.63
N THR A 21 -0.24 -15.23 8.03
CA THR A 21 1.01 -16.02 8.11
C THR A 21 1.23 -16.91 6.90
N GLY A 22 0.40 -16.76 5.86
CA GLY A 22 0.44 -17.53 4.64
C GLY A 22 1.53 -17.04 3.68
N PRO A 23 1.84 -17.85 2.65
CA PRO A 23 2.77 -17.45 1.60
C PRO A 23 2.10 -16.61 0.50
N ASP A 24 0.76 -16.59 0.48
CA ASP A 24 -0.02 -15.92 -0.55
C ASP A 24 -0.29 -14.47 -0.17
N ARG A 25 -0.29 -13.60 -1.16
CA ARG A 25 -0.63 -12.19 -0.97
C ARG A 25 -2.07 -12.05 -0.45
N LEU A 26 -2.22 -11.41 0.70
CA LEU A 26 -3.53 -11.06 1.26
C LEU A 26 -4.05 -9.73 0.68
N LEU A 27 -5.29 -9.74 0.18
CA LEU A 27 -6.03 -8.51 -0.15
C LEU A 27 -6.98 -8.20 1.01
N LEU A 28 -6.49 -7.39 1.96
CA LEU A 28 -7.22 -7.10 3.19
C LEU A 28 -8.43 -6.16 2.97
N SER A 29 -8.26 -5.16 2.10
CA SER A 29 -9.29 -4.16 1.83
C SER A 29 -10.17 -4.51 0.63
N GLY A 30 -11.31 -3.82 0.52
CA GLY A 30 -12.21 -3.92 -0.62
C GLY A 30 -11.89 -2.93 -1.76
N PRO A 31 -12.61 -3.02 -2.89
CA PRO A 31 -12.37 -2.19 -4.08
C PRO A 31 -12.36 -0.69 -3.82
N ALA A 32 -13.31 -0.17 -3.05
CA ALA A 32 -13.40 1.27 -2.77
C ALA A 32 -12.17 1.81 -2.01
N ASP A 33 -11.54 0.99 -1.16
CA ASP A 33 -10.30 1.38 -0.49
C ASP A 33 -9.10 1.33 -1.44
N PHE A 34 -9.09 0.38 -2.38
CA PHE A 34 -8.06 0.33 -3.41
C PHE A 34 -8.13 1.55 -4.34
N ASP A 35 -9.32 1.99 -4.71
CA ASP A 35 -9.52 3.23 -5.49
C ASP A 35 -9.00 4.45 -4.71
N ARG A 36 -9.34 4.55 -3.42
CA ARG A 36 -8.82 5.61 -2.53
C ARG A 36 -7.29 5.59 -2.42
N VAL A 37 -6.68 4.41 -2.30
CA VAL A 37 -5.21 4.26 -2.26
C VAL A 37 -4.59 4.65 -3.61
N ASP A 38 -5.26 4.37 -4.73
CA ASP A 38 -4.82 4.77 -6.05
C ASP A 38 -4.82 6.29 -6.22
N GLU A 39 -5.87 6.98 -5.76
CA GLU A 39 -5.92 8.45 -5.71
C GLU A 39 -4.79 9.04 -4.86
N VAL A 40 -4.50 8.44 -3.71
CA VAL A 40 -3.36 8.85 -2.86
C VAL A 40 -2.03 8.72 -3.62
N ARG A 41 -1.83 7.60 -4.33
CA ARG A 41 -0.64 7.38 -5.16
C ARG A 41 -0.56 8.39 -6.30
N ALA A 42 -1.68 8.70 -6.95
CA ALA A 42 -1.76 9.69 -8.02
C ALA A 42 -1.37 11.10 -7.55
N SER A 43 -1.65 11.44 -6.29
CA SER A 43 -1.28 12.71 -5.69
C SER A 43 0.14 12.78 -5.13
N SER A 44 0.89 11.68 -5.14
CA SER A 44 2.21 11.58 -4.51
C SER A 44 3.34 11.61 -5.55
N ASP A 45 4.38 12.40 -5.32
CA ASP A 45 5.56 12.46 -6.21
C ASP A 45 6.39 11.15 -6.17
N ALA A 46 6.30 10.39 -5.07
CA ALA A 46 7.04 9.16 -4.89
C ALA A 46 6.27 8.18 -4.00
N ILE A 47 6.46 6.87 -4.26
CA ILE A 47 5.93 5.78 -3.44
C ILE A 47 7.12 5.05 -2.80
N LEU A 48 7.09 4.90 -1.48
CA LEU A 48 8.07 4.15 -0.71
C LEU A 48 7.44 2.87 -0.17
N ILE A 49 8.13 1.74 -0.35
CA ILE A 49 7.78 0.46 0.28
C ILE A 49 9.04 -0.26 0.79
N GLY A 50 8.83 -1.22 1.68
CA GLY A 50 9.89 -2.11 2.14
C GLY A 50 10.25 -3.17 1.09
N ALA A 51 11.50 -3.64 1.11
CA ALA A 51 11.94 -4.71 0.22
C ALA A 51 11.21 -6.05 0.47
N GLY A 52 10.65 -6.25 1.68
CA GLY A 52 9.79 -7.40 1.99
C GLY A 52 8.52 -7.40 1.14
N THR A 53 7.85 -6.25 1.04
CA THR A 53 6.64 -6.07 0.23
C THR A 53 6.88 -6.35 -1.25
N ILE A 54 8.02 -5.91 -1.83
CA ILE A 54 8.36 -6.27 -3.22
C ILE A 54 8.44 -7.79 -3.39
N ARG A 55 9.10 -8.50 -2.46
CA ARG A 55 9.32 -9.94 -2.58
C ARG A 55 8.06 -10.75 -2.34
N ALA A 56 7.21 -10.34 -1.41
CA ALA A 56 5.97 -11.02 -1.08
C ALA A 56 4.86 -10.75 -2.12
N ASP A 57 4.69 -9.49 -2.52
CA ASP A 57 3.50 -9.08 -3.28
C ASP A 57 3.77 -8.78 -4.75
N ASN A 58 5.03 -8.55 -5.12
CA ASN A 58 5.45 -8.03 -6.44
C ASN A 58 4.48 -6.98 -7.02
N PRO A 59 4.18 -5.89 -6.28
CA PRO A 59 3.17 -4.93 -6.67
C PRO A 59 3.65 -4.10 -7.87
N ARG A 60 2.73 -3.75 -8.77
CA ARG A 60 3.04 -2.88 -9.91
C ARG A 60 3.43 -1.46 -9.49
N LEU A 61 2.85 -0.96 -8.39
CA LEU A 61 3.01 0.42 -7.89
C LEU A 61 2.78 1.50 -8.95
N LEU A 62 1.89 1.22 -9.90
CA LEU A 62 1.43 2.17 -10.91
C LEU A 62 0.07 2.70 -10.48
N VAL A 63 -0.23 3.94 -10.87
CA VAL A 63 -1.56 4.52 -10.81
C VAL A 63 -2.39 3.92 -11.93
N ASN A 64 -3.62 3.48 -11.65
CA ASN A 64 -4.51 2.99 -12.69
C ASN A 64 -5.00 4.18 -13.54
N SER A 65 -4.96 4.04 -14.87
CA SER A 65 -5.41 5.05 -15.84
C SER A 65 -6.83 4.81 -16.29
#